data_AF-A0A2W4YPK7-F1
#
_entry.id   AF-A0A2W4YPK7-F1
#
_cell.length_a   1.000
_cell.length_b   1.000
_cell.length_c   1.000
_cell.angle_alpha   90.00
_cell.angle_beta   90.00
_cell.angle_gamma   90.00
#
_symmetry.space_group_name_H-M   'P 1'
#
loop_
_entity.id
_entity.type
_entity.pdbx_description
1 polymer ?
#
loop_
_entity_poly.entity_id
_entity_poly.type
_entity_poly.pdbx_seq_one_letter_code
_entity_poly.pdbx_strand_id
1 'polypeptide(L)'
;MADLLDVVIDLTTAGLELAPSELEARSLSLADELRAGRLADSAELARAEDLPENWPEGAKAGLLPFVGGIVKAKISRGNLKKTVDFLGNQFYGKTLTLVYKANGLERTIEYRNLADLELALKGIEHLDRLEAIRMQVRSRQTE
;
A
#
# COMPACT_ATOMS: atom_id res chain seq x y z
N MET A 1 -17.09 -13.88 -9.80
CA MET A 1 -16.79 -13.05 -8.62
C MET A 1 -15.42 -12.46 -8.82
N ALA A 2 -15.25 -11.14 -8.70
CA ALA A 2 -13.91 -10.55 -8.71
C ALA A 2 -13.21 -11.02 -7.42
N ASP A 3 -12.03 -11.64 -7.58
CA ASP A 3 -11.21 -12.01 -6.43
C ASP A 3 -10.60 -10.71 -5.87
N LEU A 4 -11.28 -10.16 -4.86
CA LEU A 4 -10.90 -8.91 -4.19
C LEU A 4 -9.89 -9.23 -3.09
N LEU A 5 -8.80 -8.47 -3.09
CA LEU A 5 -7.71 -8.59 -2.15
C LEU A 5 -7.79 -7.44 -1.17
N ASP A 6 -7.67 -7.74 0.12
CA ASP A 6 -7.48 -6.72 1.14
C ASP A 6 -6.03 -6.24 1.09
N VAL A 7 -5.85 -4.98 0.71
CA VAL A 7 -4.57 -4.31 0.53
C VAL A 7 -4.44 -3.18 1.52
N VAL A 8 -3.33 -3.15 2.26
CA VAL A 8 -2.97 -2.02 3.12
C VAL A 8 -1.82 -1.25 2.52
N ILE A 9 -1.99 0.04 2.25
CA ILE A 9 -0.97 0.93 1.73
C ILE A 9 -0.44 1.80 2.88
N ASP A 10 0.87 1.75 3.11
CA ASP A 10 1.58 2.41 4.20
C ASP A 10 2.54 3.47 3.66
N LEU A 11 2.22 4.73 3.95
CA LEU A 11 3.02 5.91 3.60
C LEU A 11 3.88 6.41 4.75
N THR A 12 3.75 5.86 5.96
CA THR A 12 4.44 6.37 7.16
C THR A 12 5.95 6.22 7.05
N THR A 13 6.41 5.20 6.31
CA THR A 13 7.83 4.92 6.06
C THR A 13 8.41 5.69 4.87
N ALA A 14 7.59 6.46 4.15
CA ALA A 14 7.98 7.09 2.89
C ALA A 14 8.90 8.30 3.07
N GLY A 15 9.11 8.75 4.33
CA GLY A 15 9.89 9.93 4.66
C GLY A 15 9.43 11.15 3.86
N LEU A 16 8.11 11.41 3.92
CA LEU A 16 7.48 12.55 3.25
C LEU A 16 7.64 13.86 4.04
N GLU A 17 8.21 13.80 5.25
CA GLU A 17 8.41 14.96 6.15
C GLU A 17 7.11 15.76 6.38
N LEU A 18 5.96 15.09 6.36
CA LEU A 18 4.64 15.69 6.57
C LEU A 18 4.26 15.71 8.05
N ALA A 19 3.58 16.77 8.49
CA ALA A 19 2.92 16.77 9.78
C ALA A 19 1.77 15.72 9.82
N PRO A 20 1.35 15.24 11.00
CA PRO A 20 0.29 14.22 11.11
C PRO A 20 -1.00 14.56 10.37
N SER A 21 -1.45 15.82 10.44
CA SER A 21 -2.66 16.29 9.74
C SER A 21 -2.48 16.32 8.21
N GLU A 22 -1.28 16.64 7.73
CA GLU A 22 -0.95 16.64 6.30
C GLU A 22 -0.82 15.21 5.77
N LEU A 23 -0.28 14.30 6.58
CA LEU A 23 -0.19 12.88 6.26
C LEU A 23 -1.58 12.24 6.19
N GLU A 24 -2.50 12.61 7.09
CA GLU A 24 -3.92 12.22 7.03
C GLU A 24 -4.58 12.73 5.74
N ALA A 25 -4.44 14.03 5.43
CA ALA A 25 -4.97 14.62 4.21
C ALA A 25 -4.40 13.94 2.94
N ARG A 26 -3.10 13.61 2.95
CA ARG A 26 -2.45 12.90 1.86
C ARG A 26 -3.01 11.48 1.70
N SER A 27 -3.24 10.76 2.80
CA SER A 27 -3.88 9.44 2.77
C SER A 27 -5.32 9.51 2.26
N LEU A 28 -6.08 10.54 2.62
CA LEU A 28 -7.42 10.76 2.09
C LEU A 28 -7.41 11.00 0.58
N SER A 29 -6.53 11.90 0.11
CA SER A 29 -6.32 12.14 -1.32
C SER A 29 -5.95 10.85 -2.06
N LEU A 30 -5.06 10.04 -1.50
CA LEU A 30 -4.67 8.76 -2.09
C LEU A 30 -5.87 7.80 -2.19
N ALA A 31 -6.70 7.71 -1.15
CA ALA A 31 -7.90 6.88 -1.18
C ALA A 31 -8.90 7.35 -2.26
N ASP A 32 -9.07 8.66 -2.42
CA ASP A 32 -9.89 9.25 -3.49
C ASP A 32 -9.31 8.95 -4.88
N GLU A 33 -8.00 9.11 -5.06
CA GLU A 33 -7.29 8.82 -6.30
C GLU A 33 -7.44 7.34 -6.71
N LEU A 34 -7.33 6.40 -5.77
CA LEU A 34 -7.52 4.96 -6.01
C LEU A 34 -8.94 4.64 -6.49
N ARG A 35 -9.96 5.28 -5.90
CA ARG A 35 -11.37 5.11 -6.30
C ARG A 35 -11.66 5.77 -7.64
N ALA A 36 -11.23 7.01 -7.83
CA ALA A 36 -11.43 7.77 -9.06
C ALA A 36 -10.74 7.10 -10.26
N GLY A 37 -9.53 6.55 -10.05
CA GLY A 37 -8.79 5.77 -11.03
C GLY A 37 -9.35 4.37 -11.30
N ARG A 38 -10.42 3.96 -10.61
CA ARG A 38 -10.98 2.59 -10.64
C ARG A 38 -9.91 1.52 -10.38
N LEU A 39 -8.94 1.86 -9.54
CA LEU A 39 -7.86 0.96 -9.11
C LEU A 39 -8.34 0.07 -7.97
N ALA A 40 -9.08 0.66 -7.03
CA ALA A 40 -9.72 -0.05 -5.93
C ALA A 40 -11.25 -0.03 -6.05
N ASP A 41 -11.88 -1.11 -5.59
CA ASP A 41 -13.34 -1.21 -5.41
C ASP A 41 -13.78 -0.33 -4.23
N SER A 42 -13.01 -0.39 -3.15
CA SER A 42 -13.11 0.52 -2.01
C SER A 42 -11.72 0.99 -1.59
N ALA A 43 -11.59 2.23 -1.14
CA ALA A 43 -10.39 2.73 -0.48
C ALA A 43 -10.79 3.75 0.60
N GLU A 44 -10.22 3.60 1.79
CA GLU A 44 -10.50 4.44 2.95
C GLU A 44 -9.28 4.49 3.89
N LEU A 45 -9.25 5.45 4.81
CA LEU A 45 -8.23 5.48 5.84
C LEU A 45 -8.43 4.33 6.82
N ALA A 46 -7.34 3.72 7.26
CA ALA A 46 -7.40 2.72 8.32
C ALA A 46 -7.81 3.37 9.65
N ARG A 47 -8.64 2.69 10.43
CA ARG A 47 -8.82 3.02 11.85
C ARG A 47 -7.76 2.33 12.69
N ALA A 48 -7.50 2.84 13.89
CA ALA A 48 -6.54 2.21 14.80
C ALA A 48 -6.92 0.75 15.12
N GLU A 49 -8.22 0.47 15.27
CA GLU A 49 -8.75 -0.89 15.50
C GLU A 49 -8.58 -1.86 14.31
N ASP A 50 -8.38 -1.32 13.10
CA ASP A 50 -8.19 -2.12 11.89
C ASP A 50 -6.74 -2.62 11.71
N LEU A 51 -5.81 -2.05 12.48
CA LEU A 51 -4.39 -2.37 12.35
C LEU A 51 -4.02 -3.54 13.27
N PRO A 52 -3.20 -4.49 12.80
CA PRO A 52 -2.69 -5.54 13.66
C PRO A 52 -1.79 -4.96 14.76
N GLU A 53 -1.76 -5.60 15.93
CA GLU A 53 -1.04 -5.13 17.14
C GLU A 53 0.46 -4.82 16.92
N ASN A 54 1.07 -5.40 15.87
CA ASN A 54 2.49 -5.23 15.53
C ASN A 54 2.77 -4.16 14.46
N TRP A 55 1.82 -3.27 14.17
CA TRP A 55 2.01 -2.19 13.20
C TRP A 55 2.95 -1.10 13.74
N PRO A 56 3.87 -0.54 12.93
CA PRO A 56 4.85 0.44 13.41
C PRO A 56 4.19 1.70 13.98
N GLU A 57 4.70 2.14 15.14
CA GLU A 57 4.25 3.30 15.95
C GLU A 57 4.20 4.65 15.21
N GLY A 58 4.70 4.73 13.97
CA GLY A 58 4.63 5.92 13.12
C GLY A 58 3.20 6.31 12.70
N ALA A 59 2.25 5.38 12.87
CA ALA A 59 0.81 5.55 12.82
C ALA A 59 0.30 6.44 13.98
N LYS A 60 0.73 7.71 14.04
CA LYS A 60 0.20 8.64 15.05
C LYS A 60 -1.26 8.92 14.73
N ALA A 61 -2.12 8.70 15.72
CA ALA A 61 -3.52 9.07 15.67
C ALA A 61 -3.66 10.51 15.13
N GLY A 62 -4.45 10.68 14.08
CA GLY A 62 -4.80 12.00 13.57
C GLY A 62 -5.81 12.70 14.49
N LEU A 63 -6.44 13.76 13.99
CA LEU A 63 -7.52 14.48 14.70
C LEU A 63 -8.82 13.65 14.78
N LEU A 64 -8.91 12.57 13.99
CA LEU A 64 -10.03 11.65 13.84
C LEU A 64 -9.62 10.24 14.30
N PRO A 65 -10.54 9.25 14.43
CA PRO A 65 -10.19 7.86 14.77
C PRO A 65 -9.37 7.11 13.70
N PHE A 66 -8.86 7.83 12.70
CA PHE A 66 -8.11 7.31 11.58
C PHE A 66 -6.60 7.47 11.77
N VAL A 67 -5.86 6.56 11.16
CA VAL A 67 -4.41 6.54 11.18
C VAL A 67 -3.90 7.23 9.92
N GLY A 68 -3.36 8.44 10.10
CA GLY A 68 -2.69 9.16 9.03
C GLY A 68 -1.54 8.34 8.45
N GLY A 69 -1.48 8.26 7.12
CA GLY A 69 -0.45 7.51 6.41
C GLY A 69 -0.87 6.10 6.01
N ILE A 70 -2.01 5.57 6.48
CA ILE A 70 -2.45 4.21 6.16
C ILE A 70 -3.78 4.21 5.41
N VAL A 71 -3.80 3.57 4.23
CA VAL A 71 -5.00 3.40 3.41
C VAL A 71 -5.33 1.91 3.29
N LYS A 72 -6.56 1.53 3.65
CA LYS A 72 -7.11 0.20 3.37
C LYS A 72 -7.85 0.25 2.04
N ALA A 73 -7.57 -0.71 1.17
CA ALA A 73 -8.20 -0.80 -0.13
C ALA A 73 -8.60 -2.24 -0.45
N LYS A 74 -9.74 -2.41 -1.11
CA LYS A 74 -10.13 -3.67 -1.75
C LYS A 74 -9.79 -3.59 -3.22
N ILE A 75 -8.82 -4.38 -3.65
CA ILE A 75 -8.27 -4.31 -5.00
C ILE A 75 -8.49 -5.65 -5.69
N SER A 76 -9.07 -5.63 -6.88
CA SER A 76 -9.17 -6.85 -7.68
C SER A 76 -7.78 -7.28 -8.16
N ARG A 77 -7.53 -8.59 -8.30
CA ARG A 77 -6.28 -9.11 -8.88
C ARG A 77 -5.88 -8.40 -10.19
N GLY A 78 -6.84 -8.17 -11.08
CA GLY A 78 -6.59 -7.48 -12.36
C GLY A 78 -6.17 -6.01 -12.23
N ASN A 79 -6.46 -5.37 -11.09
CA ASN A 79 -6.05 -4.00 -10.81
C ASN A 79 -4.80 -3.90 -9.93
N LEU A 80 -4.28 -5.02 -9.40
CA LEU A 80 -3.11 -4.99 -8.53
C LEU A 80 -1.90 -4.39 -9.25
N LYS A 81 -1.62 -4.85 -10.48
CA LYS A 81 -0.57 -4.29 -11.34
C LYS A 81 -0.72 -2.78 -11.55
N LYS A 82 -1.93 -2.35 -11.91
CA LYS A 82 -2.23 -0.92 -12.15
C LYS A 82 -2.06 -0.09 -10.88
N THR A 83 -2.43 -0.65 -9.73
CA THR A 83 -2.29 0.06 -8.45
C THR A 83 -0.83 0.22 -8.06
N VAL A 84 -0.01 -0.83 -8.21
CA VAL A 84 1.41 -0.72 -7.89
C VAL A 84 2.12 0.24 -8.86
N ASP A 85 1.79 0.20 -10.15
CA ASP A 85 2.32 1.15 -11.14
C ASP A 85 1.90 2.60 -10.81
N PHE A 86 0.63 2.82 -10.48
CA PHE A 86 0.13 4.11 -10.02
C PHE A 86 0.92 4.63 -8.81
N LEU A 87 1.13 3.80 -7.78
CA LEU A 87 1.92 4.17 -6.60
C LEU A 87 3.38 4.45 -6.97
N GLY A 88 3.98 3.64 -7.85
CA GLY A 88 5.35 3.84 -8.32
C GLY A 88 5.56 5.17 -9.04
N ASN A 89 4.61 5.57 -9.89
CA ASN A 89 4.63 6.86 -10.56
C ASN A 89 4.41 8.02 -9.59
N GLN A 90 3.48 7.85 -8.65
CA GLN A 90 3.11 8.87 -7.67
C GLN A 90 4.23 9.14 -6.65
N PHE A 91 5.02 8.12 -6.30
CA PHE A 91 6.13 8.21 -5.34
C PHE A 91 7.48 7.97 -6.02
N TYR A 92 7.66 8.50 -7.24
CA TYR A 92 8.90 8.36 -7.99
C TYR A 92 10.13 8.75 -7.16
N GLY A 93 11.19 7.94 -7.23
CA GLY A 93 12.41 8.13 -6.43
C GLY A 93 12.35 7.55 -5.01
N LYS A 94 11.20 7.05 -4.56
CA LYS A 94 11.05 6.23 -3.35
C LYS A 94 11.15 4.74 -3.69
N THR A 95 11.57 3.93 -2.73
CA THR A 95 11.47 2.47 -2.84
C THR A 95 10.06 2.12 -2.43
N LEU A 96 9.35 1.32 -3.20
CA LEU A 96 8.14 0.71 -2.64
C LEU A 96 8.31 -0.80 -2.49
N THR A 97 7.66 -1.33 -1.47
CA THR A 97 7.86 -2.68 -0.94
C THR A 97 6.49 -3.33 -0.86
N LEU A 98 6.36 -4.50 -1.45
CA LEU A 98 5.16 -5.31 -1.38
C LEU A 98 5.45 -6.49 -0.46
N VAL A 99 4.74 -6.54 0.66
CA VAL A 99 4.73 -7.68 1.57
C VAL A 99 3.43 -8.41 1.35
N TYR A 100 3.47 -9.71 1.07
CA TYR A 100 2.27 -10.51 0.94
C TYR A 100 2.45 -11.88 1.57
N LYS A 101 1.34 -12.46 2.03
CA LYS A 101 1.31 -13.82 2.56
C LYS A 101 0.65 -14.75 1.56
N ALA A 102 1.35 -15.80 1.16
CA ALA A 102 0.85 -16.84 0.27
C ALA A 102 1.32 -18.21 0.76
N ASN A 103 0.39 -19.17 0.81
CA ASN A 103 0.66 -20.53 1.29
C ASN A 103 1.33 -20.56 2.69
N GLY A 104 0.91 -19.67 3.60
CA GLY A 104 1.48 -19.57 4.94
C GLY A 104 2.87 -18.91 5.02
N LEU A 105 3.48 -18.55 3.89
CA LEU A 105 4.78 -17.89 3.83
C LEU A 105 4.62 -16.40 3.51
N GLU A 106 5.28 -15.56 4.31
CA GLU A 106 5.44 -14.15 3.99
C GLU A 106 6.53 -13.98 2.92
N ARG A 107 6.25 -13.14 1.94
CA ARG A 107 7.16 -12.77 0.86
C ARG A 107 7.22 -11.26 0.80
N THR A 108 8.42 -10.74 0.60
CA THR A 108 8.68 -9.32 0.46
C THR A 108 9.34 -9.08 -0.89
N ILE A 109 8.83 -8.12 -1.63
CA ILE A 109 9.39 -7.68 -2.90
C ILE A 109 9.64 -6.19 -2.83
N GLU A 110 10.89 -5.77 -3.03
CA GLU A 110 11.23 -4.36 -3.20
C GLU A 110 11.26 -4.03 -4.69
N TYR A 111 10.72 -2.87 -5.04
CA TYR A 111 10.78 -2.34 -6.40
C TYR A 111 11.46 -0.99 -6.37
N ARG A 112 12.49 -0.86 -7.21
CA ARG A 112 13.30 0.35 -7.36
C ARG A 112 13.17 0.95 -8.76
N ASN A 113 12.63 0.18 -9.71
CA ASN A 113 12.40 0.55 -11.11
C ASN A 113 11.27 -0.30 -11.72
N LEU A 114 10.86 0.03 -12.95
CA LEU A 114 9.78 -0.64 -13.69
C LEU A 114 10.05 -2.13 -13.95
N ALA A 115 11.30 -2.53 -14.16
CA ALA A 115 11.65 -3.94 -14.40
C ALA A 115 11.49 -4.79 -13.13
N ASP A 116 11.89 -4.27 -11.96
CA ASP A 116 11.66 -4.93 -10.67
C ASP A 116 10.15 -5.13 -10.42
N LEU A 117 9.36 -4.11 -10.78
CA LEU A 117 7.91 -4.14 -10.66
C LEU A 117 7.29 -5.23 -11.55
N GLU A 118 7.67 -5.31 -12.82
CA GLU A 118 7.13 -6.34 -13.71
C GLU A 118 7.47 -7.76 -13.27
N LEU A 119 8.69 -7.97 -12.77
CA LEU A 119 9.11 -9.26 -12.24
C LEU A 119 8.32 -9.64 -10.97
N ALA A 120 8.10 -8.67 -10.09
CA ALA A 120 7.30 -8.83 -8.88
C ALA A 120 5.86 -9.23 -9.19
N LEU A 121 5.25 -8.54 -10.15
CA LEU A 121 3.87 -8.76 -10.56
C LEU A 121 3.66 -10.12 -11.19
N LYS A 122 4.60 -10.59 -12.02
CA LYS A 122 4.58 -11.98 -12.53
C LYS A 122 4.58 -13.00 -11.38
N GLY A 123 5.35 -12.74 -10.33
CA GLY A 123 5.38 -13.58 -9.13
C GLY A 123 4.03 -13.65 -8.41
N ILE A 124 3.20 -12.61 -8.49
CA ILE A 124 1.90 -12.53 -7.82
C ILE A 124 0.76 -13.06 -8.70
N GLU A 125 0.85 -12.88 -10.01
CA GLU A 125 -0.13 -13.38 -11.00
C GLU A 125 -0.32 -14.90 -10.91
N HIS A 126 0.72 -15.64 -10.49
CA HIS A 126 0.68 -17.09 -10.34
C HIS A 126 0.27 -17.60 -8.95
N LEU A 127 -0.02 -16.71 -7.99
CA LEU A 127 -0.35 -17.14 -6.62
C LEU A 127 -1.84 -17.43 -6.49
N ASP A 128 -2.24 -18.69 -6.56
CA ASP A 128 -3.66 -19.08 -6.43
C ASP A 128 -4.30 -18.62 -5.12
N ARG A 129 -3.52 -18.50 -4.03
CA ARG A 129 -4.03 -18.10 -2.70
C ARG A 129 -3.18 -16.98 -2.07
N LEU A 130 -3.66 -15.76 -2.21
CA LEU A 130 -3.16 -14.58 -1.50
C LEU A 130 -4.01 -14.36 -0.25
N GLU A 131 -3.39 -14.32 0.91
CA GLU A 131 -4.09 -14.21 2.20
C GLU A 131 -4.13 -12.76 2.71
N ALA A 132 -3.07 -11.99 2.47
CA ALA A 132 -2.97 -10.59 2.83
C ALA A 132 -1.91 -9.88 1.99
N ILE A 133 -2.13 -8.61 1.68
CA ILE A 133 -1.18 -7.78 0.95
C ILE A 133 -0.97 -6.44 1.67
N ARG A 134 0.29 -6.07 1.86
CA ARG A 134 0.72 -4.77 2.34
C ARG A 134 1.66 -4.14 1.32
N MET A 135 1.35 -2.93 0.90
CA MET A 135 2.21 -2.07 0.08
C MET A 135 2.81 -1.01 1.01
N GLN A 136 4.13 -0.89 1.07
CA GLN A 136 4.82 0.13 1.86
C GLN A 136 5.62 1.03 0.93
N VAL A 137 5.50 2.33 1.12
CA VAL A 137 6.33 3.32 0.44
C VAL A 137 7.44 3.72 1.41
N ARG A 138 8.69 3.62 0.97
CA ARG A 138 9.89 3.83 1.78
C ARG A 138 10.82 4.87 1.14
N SER A 139 11.43 5.72 1.95
CA SER A 139 12.54 6.55 1.48
C SER A 139 13.63 5.67 0.86
N ARG A 140 14.17 6.10 -0.29
CA ARG A 140 15.34 5.46 -0.90
C ARG A 140 16.51 5.64 0.06
N GLN A 141 17.04 4.54 0.59
CA GLN A 141 18.33 4.57 1.28
C GLN A 141 19.40 4.76 0.19
N THR A 142 19.95 5.96 0.11
CA THR A 142 21.25 6.18 -0.53
C THR A 142 22.30 5.69 0.46
N GLU A 143 22.90 4.54 0.18
CA GLU A 143 24.23 4.19 0.70
C GLU A 143 25.27 5.19 0.19
#